data_AF-A0AAD2BV37-F1
#
_entry.id   AF-A0AAD2BV37-F1
#
_cell.length_a   1.000
_cell.length_b   1.000
_cell.length_c   1.000
_cell.angle_alpha   90.00
_cell.angle_beta   90.00
_cell.angle_gamma   90.00
#
_symmetry.space_group_name_H-M   'P 1'
#
loop_
_entity.id
_entity.type
_entity.pdbx_description
1 polymer ?
#
loop_
_entity_poly.entity_id
_entity_poly.type
_entity_poly.pdbx_seq_one_letter_code
_entity_poly.pdbx_strand_id
1 'polypeptide(L)'
;MSTYTVTERCGCRIVTGELPLSAIGVLTHGMSRKAVMDANLARMLGATFVVGEPADIDRLKEDPSVVAGARDRVSATHHHLSDAARAWLATGERGISSDAMFARLSGSVPRTTATPSDTADLRRCRLLLEQVPEFRAKFPMMADLSPTWAVLVQRWDELCTLMDTETPEWRKGGGIAVKTYHLMKAIGC
;
A
#
# COMPACT_ATOMS: atom_id res chain seq x y z
N MET A 1 26.45 16.90 9.48
CA MET A 1 26.32 16.96 8.01
C MET A 1 25.11 16.11 7.64
N SER A 2 24.13 16.66 6.92
CA SER A 2 22.98 15.87 6.47
C SER A 2 23.45 14.87 5.41
N THR A 3 23.22 13.59 5.64
CA THR A 3 23.68 12.47 4.80
C THR A 3 22.54 11.98 3.90
N TYR A 4 21.89 12.91 3.19
CA TYR A 4 20.90 12.56 2.18
C TYR A 4 21.40 12.88 0.77
N THR A 5 20.95 12.07 -0.17
CA THR A 5 21.15 12.29 -1.61
C THR A 5 19.81 12.62 -2.25
N VAL A 6 19.86 13.47 -3.27
CA VAL A 6 18.70 13.83 -4.09
C VAL A 6 19.01 13.42 -5.51
N THR A 7 18.14 12.61 -6.10
CA THR A 7 18.21 12.25 -7.52
C THR A 7 16.89 12.61 -8.19
N GLU A 8 16.96 12.96 -9.47
CA GLU A 8 15.78 13.25 -10.28
C GLU A 8 15.62 12.20 -11.37
N ARG A 9 14.39 11.71 -11.54
CA ARG A 9 14.08 10.68 -12.52
C ARG A 9 12.62 10.79 -12.95
N CYS A 10 12.38 10.84 -14.26
CA CYS A 10 11.03 10.95 -14.83
C CYS A 10 10.21 12.11 -14.23
N GLY A 11 10.84 13.24 -13.84
CA GLY A 11 10.14 14.35 -13.18
C GLY A 11 9.88 14.16 -11.68
N CYS A 12 10.22 12.99 -11.12
CA CYS A 12 10.17 12.74 -9.68
C CYS A 12 11.50 13.09 -9.02
N ARG A 13 11.41 13.68 -7.83
CA ARG A 13 12.54 13.87 -6.92
C ARG A 13 12.55 12.74 -5.90
N ILE A 14 13.66 12.01 -5.86
CA ILE A 14 13.89 10.85 -5.00
C ILE A 14 14.92 11.26 -3.97
N VAL A 15 14.56 11.15 -2.69
CA VAL A 15 15.44 11.53 -1.58
C VAL A 15 15.74 10.30 -0.74
N THR A 16 17.03 10.01 -0.55
CA THR A 16 17.48 8.83 0.19
C THR A 16 18.45 9.24 1.29
N GLY A 17 18.34 8.64 2.47
CA GLY A 17 19.21 8.90 3.62
C GLY A 17 18.54 9.73 4.71
N GLU A 18 19.34 10.25 5.64
CA GLU A 18 18.84 10.96 6.82
C GLU A 18 18.44 12.40 6.46
N LEU A 19 17.13 12.63 6.40
CA LEU A 19 16.55 13.91 6.03
C LEU A 19 16.16 14.71 7.27
N PRO A 20 16.75 15.90 7.50
CA PRO A 20 16.22 16.82 8.50
C PRO A 20 14.87 17.41 8.03
N LEU A 21 13.88 17.48 8.92
CA LEU A 21 12.55 18.03 8.59
C LEU A 21 12.61 19.46 8.03
N SER A 22 13.59 20.26 8.46
CA SER A 22 13.81 21.62 7.94
C SER A 22 14.14 21.66 6.45
N ALA A 23 14.67 20.58 5.87
CA ALA A 23 14.99 20.50 4.44
C ALA A 23 13.77 20.16 3.56
N ILE A 24 12.65 19.70 4.13
CA ILE A 24 11.47 19.29 3.35
C ILE A 24 10.97 20.41 2.45
N GLY A 25 10.84 21.63 2.98
CA GLY A 25 10.34 22.78 2.20
C GLY A 25 11.23 23.15 1.02
N VAL A 26 12.55 22.96 1.14
CA VAL A 26 13.51 23.17 0.05
C VAL A 26 13.36 22.06 -0.99
N LEU A 27 13.21 20.82 -0.55
CA LEU A 27 13.10 19.66 -1.43
C LEU A 27 11.76 19.53 -2.13
N THR A 28 10.71 20.20 -1.64
CA THR A 28 9.42 20.30 -2.35
C THR A 28 9.27 21.62 -3.11
N HIS A 29 10.25 22.52 -3.00
CA HIS A 29 10.23 23.77 -3.73
C HIS A 29 10.19 23.53 -5.25
N GLY A 30 9.38 24.34 -5.94
CA GLY A 30 9.16 24.24 -7.38
C GLY A 30 8.14 23.18 -7.82
N MET A 31 7.69 22.32 -6.90
CA MET A 31 6.62 21.35 -7.20
C MET A 31 5.28 22.06 -7.37
N SER A 32 4.44 21.57 -8.27
CA SER A 32 3.10 22.14 -8.44
C SER A 32 2.20 21.79 -7.23
N ARG A 33 1.03 22.44 -7.15
CA ARG A 33 0.02 22.10 -6.15
C ARG A 33 -0.59 20.69 -6.32
N LYS A 34 -0.36 20.04 -7.46
CA LYS A 34 -0.83 18.69 -7.74
C LYS A 34 0.20 17.62 -7.39
N ALA A 35 1.45 18.01 -7.15
CA ALA A 35 2.49 17.07 -6.77
C ALA A 35 2.13 16.37 -5.47
N VAL A 36 2.43 15.07 -5.41
CA VAL A 36 2.14 14.23 -4.25
C VAL A 36 3.41 13.55 -3.78
N MET A 37 3.44 13.22 -2.49
CA MET A 37 4.44 12.29 -1.96
C MET A 37 3.90 10.87 -2.06
N ASP A 38 4.67 9.97 -2.66
CA ASP A 38 4.23 8.59 -2.87
C ASP A 38 5.06 7.61 -2.04
N ALA A 39 4.47 7.15 -0.93
CA ALA A 39 5.11 6.21 -0.03
C ALA A 39 5.35 4.83 -0.67
N ASN A 40 4.50 4.42 -1.63
CA ASN A 40 4.67 3.14 -2.30
C ASN A 40 5.91 3.17 -3.19
N LEU A 41 6.10 4.21 -3.99
CA LEU A 41 7.26 4.41 -4.84
C LEU A 41 8.53 4.68 -4.05
N ALA A 42 8.45 5.40 -2.92
CA ALA A 42 9.59 5.56 -2.01
C ALA A 42 10.10 4.20 -1.51
N ARG A 43 9.20 3.32 -1.06
CA ARG A 43 9.53 1.93 -0.70
C ARG A 43 10.00 1.11 -1.91
N MET A 44 9.31 1.30 -3.04
CA MET A 44 9.69 1.04 -4.43
C MET A 44 11.19 1.13 -4.63
N LEU A 45 11.77 2.26 -4.26
CA LEU A 45 13.16 2.66 -4.52
C LEU A 45 14.10 2.52 -3.33
N GLY A 46 13.58 2.26 -2.12
CA GLY A 46 14.38 2.27 -0.90
C GLY A 46 14.76 3.70 -0.49
N ALA A 47 13.95 4.65 -0.91
CA ALA A 47 14.10 6.07 -0.65
C ALA A 47 13.39 6.48 0.65
N THR A 48 13.84 7.58 1.23
CA THR A 48 13.22 8.21 2.40
C THR A 48 11.88 8.83 2.03
N PHE A 49 11.83 9.56 0.90
CA PHE A 49 10.57 9.94 0.28
C PHE A 49 10.75 10.20 -1.22
N VAL A 50 9.64 10.18 -1.94
CA VAL A 50 9.57 10.54 -3.36
C VAL A 50 8.45 11.53 -3.53
N VAL A 51 8.71 12.60 -4.28
CA VAL A 51 7.71 13.62 -4.64
C VAL A 51 7.74 13.87 -6.14
N GLY A 52 6.57 14.03 -6.75
CA GLY A 52 6.45 14.31 -8.18
C GLY A 52 5.00 14.54 -8.58
N GLU A 53 4.77 14.86 -9.85
CA GLU A 53 3.43 14.91 -10.42
C GLU A 53 2.83 13.49 -10.50
N PRO A 54 1.50 13.32 -10.37
CA PRO A 54 0.87 12.00 -10.36
C PRO A 54 1.24 11.13 -11.58
N ALA A 55 1.20 11.71 -12.78
CA ALA A 55 1.53 10.98 -14.01
C ALA A 55 3.00 10.54 -14.09
N ASP A 56 3.90 11.32 -13.49
CA ASP A 56 5.33 11.01 -13.45
C ASP A 56 5.64 9.91 -12.42
N ILE A 57 4.93 9.94 -11.28
CA ILE A 57 4.96 8.88 -10.27
C ILE A 57 4.47 7.56 -10.87
N ASP A 58 3.34 7.58 -11.57
CA ASP A 58 2.77 6.37 -12.19
C ASP A 58 3.73 5.80 -13.25
N ARG A 59 4.29 6.65 -14.12
CA ARG A 59 5.32 6.26 -15.08
C ARG A 59 6.54 5.62 -14.39
N LEU A 60 6.99 6.18 -13.26
CA LEU A 60 8.16 5.68 -12.57
C LEU A 60 7.91 4.37 -11.80
N LYS A 61 6.68 4.14 -11.30
CA LYS A 61 6.27 2.86 -10.71
C LYS A 61 6.29 1.71 -11.73
N GLU A 62 5.96 2.02 -12.98
CA GLU A 62 5.92 1.06 -14.09
C GLU A 62 7.30 0.80 -14.72
N ASP A 63 8.31 1.61 -14.40
CA ASP A 63 9.63 1.48 -15.00
C ASP A 63 10.26 0.10 -14.67
N PRO A 64 10.69 -0.68 -15.69
CA PRO A 64 11.22 -2.03 -15.51
C PRO A 64 12.37 -2.13 -14.51
N SER A 65 13.26 -1.14 -14.45
CA SER A 65 14.39 -1.14 -13.52
C SER A 65 13.98 -0.83 -12.08
N VAL A 66 12.92 -0.03 -11.87
CA VAL A 66 12.34 0.19 -10.54
C VAL A 66 11.69 -1.10 -10.06
N VAL A 67 10.88 -1.73 -10.92
CA VAL A 67 10.21 -3.00 -10.64
C VAL A 67 11.22 -4.10 -10.34
N ALA A 68 12.26 -4.25 -11.17
CA ALA A 68 13.32 -5.24 -10.96
C ALA A 68 14.07 -4.98 -9.65
N GLY A 69 14.53 -3.74 -9.42
CA GLY A 69 15.26 -3.40 -8.20
C GLY A 69 14.43 -3.57 -6.92
N ALA A 70 13.11 -3.37 -6.97
CA ALA A 70 12.21 -3.64 -5.86
C ALA A 70 12.09 -5.14 -5.58
N ARG A 71 11.96 -5.96 -6.63
CA ARG A 71 11.91 -7.43 -6.53
C ARG A 71 13.20 -8.01 -5.99
N ASP A 72 14.35 -7.49 -6.42
CA ASP A 72 15.66 -7.94 -5.95
C ASP A 72 15.82 -7.66 -4.44
N ARG A 73 15.47 -6.45 -3.99
CA ARG A 73 15.51 -6.09 -2.56
C ARG A 73 14.63 -6.97 -1.68
N VAL A 74 13.41 -7.26 -2.14
CA VAL A 74 12.51 -8.16 -1.39
C VAL A 74 13.04 -9.59 -1.40
N SER A 75 13.50 -10.09 -2.55
CA SER A 75 14.00 -11.47 -2.69
C SER A 75 15.25 -11.72 -1.86
N ALA A 76 16.11 -10.72 -1.70
CA ALA A 76 17.31 -10.80 -0.85
C ALA A 76 17.01 -11.02 0.64
N THR A 77 15.82 -10.60 1.11
CA THR A 77 15.50 -10.57 2.55
C THR A 77 14.31 -11.45 2.94
N HIS A 78 13.48 -11.87 1.99
CA HIS A 78 12.22 -12.58 2.26
C HIS A 78 12.11 -13.94 1.56
N HIS A 79 13.21 -14.69 1.46
CA HIS A 79 13.27 -16.00 0.80
C HIS A 79 12.29 -17.05 1.37
N HIS A 80 11.81 -16.86 2.60
CA HIS A 80 10.84 -17.75 3.27
C HIS A 80 9.38 -17.55 2.79
N LEU A 81 9.10 -16.46 2.06
CA LEU A 81 7.78 -16.17 1.52
C LEU A 81 7.59 -16.82 0.16
N SER A 82 6.33 -17.03 -0.25
CA SER A 82 6.00 -17.44 -1.62
C SER A 82 6.33 -16.36 -2.65
N ASP A 83 6.40 -16.74 -3.92
CA ASP A 83 6.65 -15.81 -5.03
C ASP A 83 5.57 -14.72 -5.12
N ALA A 84 4.31 -15.09 -4.91
CA ALA A 84 3.18 -14.16 -4.90
C ALA A 84 3.28 -13.13 -3.77
N ALA A 85 3.60 -13.58 -2.55
CA ALA A 85 3.79 -12.69 -1.41
C ALA A 85 5.01 -11.76 -1.59
N ARG A 86 6.11 -12.27 -2.16
CA ARG A 86 7.27 -11.43 -2.50
C ARG A 86 6.94 -10.41 -3.60
N ALA A 87 6.16 -10.79 -4.61
CA ALA A 87 5.72 -9.88 -5.67
C ALA A 87 4.82 -8.75 -5.13
N TRP A 88 3.86 -9.08 -4.25
CA TRP A 88 3.03 -8.08 -3.57
C TRP A 88 3.88 -7.17 -2.68
N LEU A 89 4.81 -7.73 -1.88
CA LEU A 89 5.72 -6.91 -1.07
C LEU A 89 6.57 -5.98 -1.92
N ALA A 90 7.03 -6.41 -3.09
CA ALA A 90 7.87 -5.59 -3.96
C ALA A 90 7.06 -4.43 -4.55
N THR A 91 5.91 -4.72 -5.16
CA THR A 91 5.24 -3.80 -6.10
C THR A 91 3.75 -3.59 -5.85
N GLY A 92 3.13 -4.36 -4.94
CA GLY A 92 1.72 -4.23 -4.61
C GLY A 92 1.38 -2.87 -4.00
N GLU A 93 0.13 -2.47 -4.16
CA GLU A 93 -0.41 -1.27 -3.50
C GLU A 93 -0.63 -1.53 -2.01
N ARG A 94 -0.08 -0.65 -1.17
CA ARG A 94 0.04 -0.87 0.27
C ARG A 94 -0.49 0.28 1.09
N GLY A 95 -1.02 -0.07 2.26
CA GLY A 95 -1.48 0.82 3.32
C GLY A 95 -1.32 0.12 4.67
N ILE A 96 -1.58 0.84 5.75
CA ILE A 96 -1.34 0.35 7.12
C ILE A 96 -2.17 -0.93 7.40
N SER A 97 -3.43 -0.96 6.97
CA SER A 97 -4.33 -2.11 7.14
C SER A 97 -3.92 -3.33 6.31
N SER A 98 -3.52 -3.14 5.05
CA SER A 98 -3.03 -4.24 4.21
C SER A 98 -1.69 -4.78 4.68
N ASP A 99 -0.82 -3.93 5.24
CA ASP A 99 0.44 -4.36 5.86
C ASP A 99 0.20 -5.16 7.14
N ALA A 100 -0.82 -4.80 7.94
CA ALA A 100 -1.26 -5.60 9.08
C ALA A 100 -1.76 -7.00 8.65
N MET A 101 -2.57 -7.05 7.59
CA MET A 101 -2.98 -8.32 6.97
C MET A 101 -1.79 -9.13 6.51
N PHE A 102 -0.88 -8.51 5.75
CA PHE A 102 0.30 -9.19 5.24
C PHE A 102 1.09 -9.84 6.37
N ALA A 103 1.42 -9.08 7.41
CA ALA A 103 2.19 -9.58 8.55
C ALA A 103 1.48 -10.78 9.22
N ARG A 104 0.20 -10.65 9.53
CA ARG A 104 -0.57 -11.71 10.20
C ARG A 104 -0.63 -12.99 9.36
N LEU A 105 -0.88 -12.86 8.05
CA LEU A 105 -1.11 -13.99 7.13
C LEU A 105 0.20 -14.64 6.64
N SER A 106 1.31 -13.89 6.65
CA SER A 106 2.66 -14.40 6.41
C SER A 106 3.26 -15.08 7.65
N GLY A 107 2.63 -14.95 8.83
CA GLY A 107 3.15 -15.47 10.09
C GLY A 107 4.15 -14.55 10.79
N SER A 108 4.31 -13.31 10.31
CA SER A 108 5.08 -12.27 11.00
C SER A 108 4.25 -11.60 12.09
N VAL A 109 4.91 -10.94 13.04
CA VAL A 109 4.22 -10.16 14.09
C VAL A 109 3.73 -8.84 13.49
N PRO A 110 2.41 -8.56 13.47
CA PRO A 110 1.89 -7.28 13.00
C PRO A 110 2.37 -6.13 13.91
N ARG A 111 2.79 -5.01 13.30
CA ARG A 111 3.16 -3.79 14.05
C ARG A 111 1.95 -3.00 14.53
N THR A 112 0.78 -3.33 14.00
CA THR A 112 -0.48 -2.63 14.23
C THR A 112 -1.63 -3.60 13.97
N THR A 113 -2.77 -3.32 14.59
CA THR A 113 -4.04 -4.03 14.37
C THR A 113 -4.99 -3.23 13.50
N ALA A 114 -4.51 -2.16 12.85
CA ALA A 114 -5.30 -1.26 12.02
C ALA A 114 -6.19 -2.00 11.02
N THR A 115 -7.44 -1.59 10.97
CA THR A 115 -8.44 -2.02 9.99
C THR A 115 -8.48 -1.04 8.82
N PRO A 116 -9.03 -1.41 7.65
CA PRO A 116 -9.24 -0.46 6.57
C PRO A 116 -10.16 0.68 7.03
N SER A 117 -9.72 1.94 6.97
CA SER A 117 -10.50 3.08 7.47
C SER A 117 -11.47 3.64 6.45
N ASP A 118 -11.21 3.43 5.16
CA ASP A 118 -12.06 3.86 4.05
C ASP A 118 -12.08 2.83 2.90
N THR A 119 -12.83 3.15 1.84
CA THR A 119 -12.99 2.25 0.68
C THR A 119 -11.69 2.06 -0.11
N ALA A 120 -10.75 3.01 -0.05
CA ALA A 120 -9.44 2.88 -0.69
C ALA A 120 -8.53 1.92 0.11
N ASP A 121 -8.61 1.95 1.44
CA ASP A 121 -7.97 0.95 2.30
C ASP A 121 -8.55 -0.44 2.08
N LEU A 122 -9.89 -0.56 2.04
CA LEU A 122 -10.56 -1.83 1.77
C LEU A 122 -10.12 -2.39 0.40
N ARG A 123 -10.04 -1.54 -0.63
CA ARG A 123 -9.50 -1.91 -1.94
C ARG A 123 -8.10 -2.51 -1.84
N ARG A 124 -7.17 -1.86 -1.13
CA ARG A 124 -5.80 -2.38 -0.97
C ARG A 124 -5.77 -3.74 -0.27
N CYS A 125 -6.61 -3.93 0.75
CA CYS A 125 -6.80 -5.22 1.41
C CYS A 125 -7.35 -6.30 0.46
N ARG A 126 -8.33 -5.95 -0.40
CA ARG A 126 -8.87 -6.87 -1.43
C ARG A 126 -7.81 -7.24 -2.47
N LEU A 127 -7.05 -6.27 -2.98
CA LEU A 127 -5.97 -6.52 -3.94
C LEU A 127 -4.90 -7.46 -3.39
N LEU A 128 -4.55 -7.35 -2.10
CA LEU A 128 -3.64 -8.30 -1.45
C LEU A 128 -4.17 -9.74 -1.54
N LEU A 129 -5.44 -9.97 -1.21
CA LEU A 129 -6.02 -11.32 -1.23
C LEU A 129 -6.18 -11.87 -2.66
N GLU A 130 -6.38 -11.00 -3.66
CA GLU A 130 -6.39 -11.40 -5.07
C GLU A 130 -4.98 -11.76 -5.58
N GLN A 131 -3.97 -10.99 -5.18
CA GLN A 131 -2.58 -11.21 -5.61
C GLN A 131 -1.91 -12.38 -4.89
N VAL A 132 -2.32 -12.70 -3.67
CA VAL A 132 -1.73 -13.73 -2.81
C VAL A 132 -2.81 -14.74 -2.39
N PRO A 133 -3.18 -15.71 -3.25
CA PRO A 133 -4.31 -16.62 -3.00
C PRO A 133 -4.20 -17.43 -1.70
N GLU A 134 -3.00 -17.80 -1.28
CA GLU A 134 -2.77 -18.49 0.00
C GLU A 134 -3.12 -17.62 1.21
N PHE A 135 -3.13 -16.29 1.07
CA PHE A 135 -3.61 -15.38 2.11
C PHE A 135 -5.14 -15.33 2.14
N ARG A 136 -5.83 -15.49 1.00
CA ARG A 136 -7.30 -15.64 0.97
C ARG A 136 -7.74 -16.83 1.81
N ALA A 137 -7.04 -17.96 1.70
CA ALA A 137 -7.32 -19.16 2.50
C ALA A 137 -7.08 -18.94 4.00
N LYS A 138 -6.07 -18.14 4.36
CA LYS A 138 -5.73 -17.80 5.75
C LYS A 138 -6.52 -16.61 6.29
N PHE A 139 -7.26 -15.87 5.46
CA PHE A 139 -7.93 -14.63 5.82
C PHE A 139 -8.79 -14.72 7.10
N PRO A 140 -9.49 -15.84 7.40
CA PRO A 140 -10.21 -15.97 8.67
C PRO A 140 -9.35 -15.74 9.93
N MET A 141 -8.03 -16.00 9.88
CA MET A 141 -7.08 -15.74 10.98
C MET A 141 -6.95 -14.26 11.35
N MET A 142 -7.44 -13.34 10.51
CA MET A 142 -7.51 -11.92 10.83
C MET A 142 -8.45 -11.65 11.99
N ALA A 143 -9.46 -12.49 12.23
CA ALA A 143 -10.42 -12.30 13.32
C ALA A 143 -9.74 -12.25 14.70
N ASP A 144 -8.61 -12.93 14.86
CA ASP A 144 -7.84 -12.95 16.10
C ASP A 144 -7.08 -11.64 16.36
N LEU A 145 -6.97 -10.76 15.35
CA LEU A 145 -6.13 -9.57 15.44
C LEU A 145 -6.82 -8.44 16.24
N SER A 146 -8.15 -8.34 16.17
CA SER A 146 -8.95 -7.39 16.96
C SER A 146 -10.45 -7.70 16.85
N PRO A 147 -11.29 -7.19 17.78
CA PRO A 147 -12.74 -7.30 17.66
C PRO A 147 -13.29 -6.76 16.34
N THR A 148 -12.77 -5.63 15.85
CA THR A 148 -13.18 -5.03 14.57
C THR A 148 -12.81 -5.94 13.40
N TRP A 149 -11.63 -6.55 13.40
CA TRP A 149 -11.25 -7.53 12.39
C TRP A 149 -12.14 -8.78 12.43
N ALA A 150 -12.57 -9.24 13.60
CA ALA A 150 -13.50 -10.37 13.70
C ALA A 150 -14.83 -10.07 12.98
N VAL A 151 -15.39 -8.88 13.16
CA VAL A 151 -16.62 -8.45 12.47
C VAL A 151 -16.36 -8.25 10.97
N LEU A 152 -15.22 -7.66 10.59
CA LEU A 152 -14.83 -7.51 9.19
C LEU A 152 -14.74 -8.84 8.45
N VAL A 153 -14.10 -9.85 9.05
CA VAL A 153 -13.99 -11.20 8.47
C VAL A 153 -15.38 -11.80 8.26
N GLN A 154 -16.27 -11.68 9.25
CA GLN A 154 -17.65 -12.19 9.15
C GLN A 154 -18.47 -11.52 8.03
N ARG A 155 -18.25 -10.22 7.79
CA ARG A 155 -19.00 -9.43 6.80
C ARG A 155 -18.23 -9.16 5.51
N TRP A 156 -17.13 -9.88 5.29
CA TRP A 156 -16.20 -9.57 4.20
C TRP A 156 -16.85 -9.70 2.82
N ASP A 157 -17.62 -10.77 2.60
CA ASP A 157 -18.24 -11.01 1.29
C ASP A 157 -19.39 -10.02 1.01
N GLU A 158 -20.09 -9.56 2.05
CA GLU A 158 -21.08 -8.47 1.95
C GLU A 158 -20.40 -7.16 1.51
N LEU A 159 -19.29 -6.80 2.17
CA LEU A 159 -18.49 -5.62 1.81
C LEU A 159 -17.99 -5.69 0.36
N CYS A 160 -17.47 -6.84 -0.06
CA CYS A 160 -16.98 -7.07 -1.42
C CYS A 160 -18.11 -6.92 -2.44
N THR A 161 -19.25 -7.58 -2.21
CA THR A 161 -20.42 -7.54 -3.10
C THR A 161 -20.97 -6.12 -3.23
N LEU A 162 -21.06 -5.39 -2.12
CA LEU A 162 -21.54 -4.01 -2.11
C LEU A 162 -20.60 -3.09 -2.87
N MET A 163 -19.29 -3.24 -2.66
CA MET A 163 -18.27 -2.47 -3.38
C MET A 163 -18.24 -2.79 -4.87
N ASP A 164 -18.41 -4.07 -5.25
CA ASP A 164 -18.52 -4.49 -6.65
C ASP A 164 -19.75 -3.87 -7.33
N THR A 165 -20.84 -3.70 -6.59
CA THR A 165 -22.07 -3.07 -7.08
C THR A 165 -21.91 -1.55 -7.23
N GLU A 166 -21.37 -0.87 -6.22
CA GLU A 166 -21.21 0.58 -6.23
C GLU A 166 -20.06 1.06 -7.13
N THR A 167 -19.03 0.23 -7.29
CA THR A 167 -17.82 0.61 -8.03
C THR A 167 -17.25 -0.61 -8.78
N PRO A 168 -17.85 -1.03 -9.91
CA PRO A 168 -17.41 -2.22 -10.66
C PRO A 168 -15.93 -2.18 -11.08
N GLU A 169 -15.42 -0.97 -11.34
CA GLU A 169 -14.04 -0.72 -11.77
C GLU A 169 -13.09 -0.43 -10.59
N TRP A 170 -13.45 -0.79 -9.35
CA TRP A 170 -12.67 -0.45 -8.16
C TRP A 170 -11.20 -0.87 -8.26
N ARG A 171 -10.86 -1.94 -9.01
CA ARG A 171 -9.48 -2.39 -9.23
C ARG A 171 -8.59 -1.33 -9.88
N LYS A 172 -9.15 -0.45 -10.71
CA LYS A 172 -8.39 0.64 -11.38
C LYS A 172 -8.11 1.84 -10.48
N GLY A 173 -8.68 1.85 -9.28
CA GLY A 173 -8.62 3.01 -8.39
C GLY A 173 -9.63 4.07 -8.82
N GLY A 174 -10.31 4.66 -7.83
CA GLY A 174 -11.38 5.63 -8.06
C GLY A 174 -12.78 5.05 -7.89
N GLY A 175 -13.78 5.91 -8.13
CA GLY A 175 -15.17 5.65 -7.81
C GLY A 175 -15.54 6.00 -6.36
N ILE A 176 -16.83 5.97 -6.06
CA ILE A 176 -17.40 6.34 -4.77
C ILE A 176 -18.33 5.21 -4.33
N ALA A 177 -17.98 4.53 -3.23
CA ALA A 177 -18.76 3.44 -2.65
C ALA A 177 -19.31 3.85 -1.28
N VAL A 178 -20.36 4.68 -1.29
CA VAL A 178 -20.92 5.31 -0.07
C VAL A 178 -21.56 4.29 0.85
N LYS A 179 -22.29 3.31 0.32
CA LYS A 179 -22.90 2.25 1.13
C LYS A 179 -21.83 1.33 1.71
N THR A 180 -20.80 0.98 0.94
CA THR A 180 -19.63 0.24 1.45
C THR A 180 -18.97 1.01 2.57
N TYR A 181 -18.73 2.31 2.41
CA TYR A 181 -18.16 3.16 3.46
C TYR A 181 -19.03 3.17 4.72
N HIS A 182 -20.34 3.38 4.59
CA HIS A 182 -21.25 3.36 5.74
C HIS A 182 -21.28 2.01 6.44
N LEU A 183 -21.24 0.91 5.68
CA LEU A 183 -21.13 -0.42 6.23
C LEU A 183 -19.82 -0.60 7.01
N MET A 184 -18.69 -0.14 6.48
CA MET A 184 -17.42 -0.14 7.21
C MET A 184 -17.50 0.64 8.52
N LYS A 185 -18.12 1.83 8.52
CA LYS A 185 -18.31 2.62 9.75
C LYS A 185 -19.21 1.91 10.76
N ALA A 186 -20.25 1.22 10.31
CA ALA A 186 -21.12 0.42 11.17
C ALA A 186 -20.39 -0.79 11.81
N ILE A 187 -19.34 -1.29 11.16
CA ILE A 187 -18.47 -2.36 11.68
C ILE A 187 -17.48 -1.82 12.74
N GLY A 188 -17.23 -0.51 12.78
CA GLY A 188 -16.26 0.12 13.67
C GLY A 188 -14.88 0.35 13.05
N CYS A 189 -14.82 0.44 11.71
CA CYS A 189 -13.63 0.85 10.97
C CYS A 189 -13.45 2.37 10.92
#